data_AF-A0A971K3K2-F1
#
_entry.id   AF-A0A971K3K2-F1
#
_cell.length_a   1.000
_cell.length_b   1.000
_cell.length_c   1.000
_cell.angle_alpha   90.00
_cell.angle_beta   90.00
_cell.angle_gamma   90.00
#
_symmetry.space_group_name_H-M   'P 1'
#
loop_
_entity.id
_entity.type
_entity.pdbx_description
1 polymer ?
#
loop_
_entity_poly.entity_id
_entity_poly.type
_entity_poly.pdbx_seq_one_letter_code
_entity_poly.pdbx_strand_id
1 'polypeptide(L)'
;MIIGIDIGGSTTKIIGFKDDSLISPMLVKAADPISSLYGAFGKFMNNNRLQLDDIDFVMVTGVGSSQVKERIFGIPTGRAEEFYSIGMGGLFLSGIQNAVVVSMGTGTAFVKAEHINVTHLGGTGVGGGTLLGLSSLMLNIRKFDDLIEMAKGG
;
A
#
# COMPACT_ATOMS: atom_id res chain seq x y z
N MET A 1 -12.14 -8.28 -13.42
CA MET A 1 -11.84 -7.79 -12.05
C MET A 1 -10.80 -6.66 -12.11
N ILE A 2 -10.79 -5.75 -11.13
CA ILE A 2 -9.74 -4.71 -11.00
C ILE A 2 -8.70 -5.15 -9.96
N ILE A 3 -7.41 -4.95 -10.26
CA ILE A 3 -6.34 -5.11 -9.28
C ILE A 3 -5.83 -3.72 -8.85
N GLY A 4 -5.79 -3.47 -7.54
CA GLY A 4 -5.18 -2.29 -6.94
C GLY A 4 -3.81 -2.62 -6.34
N ILE A 5 -2.78 -1.81 -6.62
CA ILE A 5 -1.41 -2.05 -6.14
C ILE A 5 -0.81 -0.76 -5.58
N ASP A 6 -0.53 -0.74 -4.27
CA ASP A 6 0.26 0.30 -3.61
C ASP A 6 1.74 -0.11 -3.61
N ILE A 7 2.54 0.56 -4.42
CA ILE A 7 3.98 0.34 -4.54
C ILE A 7 4.71 1.34 -3.64
N GLY A 8 4.84 0.99 -2.36
CA GLY A 8 5.59 1.79 -1.40
C GLY A 8 7.11 1.63 -1.52
N GLY A 9 7.87 2.41 -0.75
CA GLY A 9 9.34 2.36 -0.77
C GLY A 9 9.95 1.11 -0.12
N SER A 10 9.17 0.36 0.67
CA SER A 10 9.66 -0.85 1.37
C SER A 10 8.72 -2.05 1.25
N THR A 11 7.48 -1.81 0.83
CA THR A 11 6.44 -2.84 0.77
C THR A 11 5.52 -2.55 -0.41
N THR A 12 5.13 -3.59 -1.12
CA THR A 12 4.07 -3.53 -2.11
C THR A 12 2.84 -4.24 -1.55
N LYS A 13 1.68 -3.59 -1.63
CA LYS A 13 0.40 -4.17 -1.23
C LYS A 13 -0.44 -4.33 -2.48
N ILE A 14 -1.10 -5.47 -2.59
CA ILE A 14 -1.95 -5.82 -3.73
C ILE A 14 -3.31 -6.29 -3.22
N ILE A 15 -4.37 -5.87 -3.91
CA ILE A 15 -5.75 -6.25 -3.61
C ILE A 15 -6.53 -6.44 -4.91
N GLY A 16 -7.51 -7.34 -4.89
CA GLY A 16 -8.45 -7.52 -6.00
C GLY A 16 -9.82 -6.97 -5.63
N PHE A 17 -10.49 -6.36 -6.60
CA PHE A 17 -11.84 -5.80 -6.45
C PHE A 17 -12.75 -6.35 -7.55
N LYS A 18 -13.75 -7.14 -7.16
CA LYS A 18 -14.70 -7.78 -8.07
C LYS A 18 -16.10 -7.67 -7.48
N ASP A 19 -17.06 -7.14 -8.26
CA ASP A 19 -18.48 -7.05 -7.88
C ASP A 19 -18.67 -6.44 -6.47
N ASP A 20 -18.03 -5.29 -6.22
CA ASP A 20 -17.99 -4.60 -4.92
C ASP A 20 -17.38 -5.37 -3.74
N SER A 21 -16.79 -6.53 -4.03
CA SER A 21 -16.17 -7.41 -3.05
C SER A 21 -14.64 -7.38 -3.12
N LEU A 22 -14.02 -7.30 -1.94
CA LEU A 22 -12.57 -7.37 -1.80
C LEU A 22 -12.09 -8.81 -1.80
N ILE A 23 -11.11 -9.10 -2.65
CA ILE A 23 -10.27 -10.29 -2.53
C ILE A 23 -9.12 -9.96 -1.56
N SER A 24 -8.87 -10.86 -0.62
CA SER A 24 -7.95 -10.64 0.50
C SER A 24 -6.63 -9.95 0.09
N PRO A 25 -6.25 -8.86 0.77
CA PRO A 25 -5.03 -8.13 0.45
C PRO A 25 -3.80 -8.98 0.75
N MET A 26 -2.75 -8.76 -0.03
CA MET A 26 -1.45 -9.38 0.16
C MET A 26 -0.36 -8.31 0.24
N LEU A 27 0.66 -8.58 1.06
CA LEU A 27 1.86 -7.78 1.19
C LEU A 27 3.09 -8.55 0.69
N VAL A 28 3.92 -7.87 -0.11
CA VAL A 28 5.22 -8.35 -0.57
C VAL A 28 6.30 -7.34 -0.22
N LYS A 29 7.47 -7.86 0.17
CA LYS A 29 8.68 -7.07 0.44
C LYS A 29 9.71 -7.42 -0.62
N ALA A 30 10.23 -6.43 -1.34
CA ALA A 30 11.43 -6.57 -2.15
C ALA A 30 12.24 -5.26 -2.12
N ALA A 31 13.53 -5.36 -2.42
CA ALA A 31 14.43 -4.21 -2.44
C ALA A 31 14.15 -3.24 -3.60
N ASP A 32 13.62 -3.76 -4.71
CA ASP A 32 13.32 -3.01 -5.93
C ASP A 32 11.79 -2.93 -6.15
N PRO A 33 11.20 -1.74 -6.37
CA PRO A 33 9.75 -1.56 -6.53
C PRO A 33 9.15 -2.34 -7.70
N ILE A 34 9.86 -2.45 -8.83
CA ILE A 34 9.38 -3.17 -10.02
C ILE A 34 9.36 -4.68 -9.76
N SER A 35 10.43 -5.21 -9.18
CA SER A 35 10.51 -6.62 -8.78
C SER A 35 9.43 -6.95 -7.74
N SER A 36 9.20 -6.04 -6.78
CA SER A 36 8.16 -6.17 -5.77
C SER A 36 6.76 -6.21 -6.39
N LEU A 37 6.49 -5.33 -7.36
CA LEU A 37 5.24 -5.29 -8.12
C LEU A 37 4.95 -6.62 -8.82
N TYR A 38 5.88 -7.11 -9.64
CA TYR A 38 5.67 -8.34 -10.40
C TYR A 38 5.61 -9.58 -9.50
N GLY A 39 6.41 -9.62 -8.42
CA GLY A 39 6.32 -10.65 -7.40
C GLY A 39 4.98 -10.65 -6.67
N ALA A 40 4.48 -9.46 -6.29
CA ALA A 40 3.16 -9.30 -5.67
C ALA A 40 2.04 -9.75 -6.61
N PHE A 41 2.09 -9.33 -7.87
CA PHE A 41 1.12 -9.72 -8.88
C PHE A 41 1.08 -11.24 -9.07
N GLY A 42 2.21 -11.87 -9.38
CA GLY A 42 2.26 -13.32 -9.61
C GLY A 42 1.80 -14.12 -8.39
N LYS A 43 2.22 -13.73 -7.18
CA LYS A 43 1.81 -14.39 -5.93
C LYS A 43 0.31 -14.24 -5.66
N PHE A 44 -0.25 -13.06 -5.92
CA PHE A 44 -1.68 -12.80 -5.78
C PHE A 44 -2.51 -13.64 -6.75
N MET A 45 -2.11 -13.71 -8.03
CA MET A 45 -2.79 -14.54 -9.04
C MET A 45 -2.79 -16.01 -8.64
N ASN A 46 -1.62 -16.54 -8.26
CA ASN A 46 -1.47 -17.94 -7.87
C ASN A 46 -2.32 -18.31 -6.64
N ASN A 47 -2.28 -17.47 -5.60
CA ASN A 47 -3.02 -17.75 -4.35
C ASN A 47 -4.54 -17.73 -4.55
N ASN A 48 -5.02 -16.87 -5.46
CA ASN A 48 -6.45 -16.74 -5.75
C ASN A 48 -6.90 -17.58 -6.96
N ARG A 49 -5.99 -18.37 -7.55
CA ARG A 49 -6.23 -19.23 -8.74
C ARG A 49 -6.82 -18.45 -9.93
N LEU A 50 -6.28 -17.26 -10.16
CA LEU A 50 -6.68 -16.37 -11.24
C LEU A 50 -5.75 -16.53 -12.45
N GLN A 51 -6.29 -16.25 -13.63
CA GLN A 51 -5.56 -16.11 -14.89
C GLN A 51 -5.52 -14.64 -15.33
N LEU A 52 -4.56 -14.28 -16.19
CA LEU A 52 -4.42 -12.89 -16.65
C LEU A 52 -5.71 -12.35 -17.30
N ASP A 53 -6.44 -13.21 -18.00
CA ASP A 53 -7.71 -12.87 -18.66
C ASP A 53 -8.85 -12.57 -17.67
N ASP A 54 -8.69 -12.90 -16.38
CA ASP A 54 -9.66 -12.52 -15.34
C ASP A 54 -9.52 -11.04 -14.91
N ILE A 55 -8.45 -10.37 -15.35
CA ILE A 55 -8.07 -9.02 -14.92
C ILE A 55 -8.38 -8.01 -16.02
N ASP A 56 -9.34 -7.13 -15.77
CA ASP A 56 -9.77 -6.11 -16.74
C ASP A 56 -8.86 -4.88 -16.69
N PHE A 57 -8.40 -4.52 -15.49
CA PHE A 57 -7.66 -3.29 -15.26
C PHE A 57 -6.74 -3.38 -14.04
N VAL A 58 -5.59 -2.71 -14.11
CA VAL A 58 -4.66 -2.55 -12.98
C VAL A 58 -4.54 -1.08 -12.60
N MET A 59 -4.82 -0.76 -11.34
CA MET A 59 -4.59 0.57 -10.76
C MET A 59 -3.35 0.51 -9.88
N VAL A 60 -2.36 1.37 -10.14
CA VAL A 60 -1.17 1.50 -9.29
C VAL A 60 -1.13 2.82 -8.56
N THR A 61 -0.57 2.83 -7.35
CA THR A 61 -0.36 4.03 -6.53
C THR A 61 0.93 3.90 -5.72
N GLY A 62 1.21 4.89 -4.88
CA GLY A 62 2.41 4.98 -4.06
C GLY A 62 3.62 5.50 -4.83
N VAL A 63 4.68 5.84 -4.10
CA VAL A 63 5.91 6.44 -4.64
C VAL A 63 6.56 5.63 -5.79
N GLY A 64 6.45 4.30 -5.75
CA GLY A 64 6.99 3.40 -6.77
C GLY A 64 6.17 3.34 -8.07
N SER A 65 4.93 3.84 -8.07
CA SER A 65 4.07 3.85 -9.27
C SER A 65 4.65 4.66 -10.43
N SER A 66 5.49 5.66 -10.13
CA SER A 66 6.21 6.47 -11.12
C SER A 66 7.14 5.65 -12.02
N GLN A 67 7.61 4.50 -11.54
CA GLN A 67 8.49 3.59 -12.28
C GLN A 67 7.72 2.70 -13.28
N VAL A 68 6.40 2.58 -13.13
CA VAL A 68 5.54 1.79 -14.03
C VAL A 68 5.23 2.60 -15.28
N LYS A 69 6.01 2.41 -16.34
CA LYS A 69 5.88 3.19 -17.60
C LYS A 69 4.93 2.57 -18.62
N GLU A 70 4.67 1.27 -18.49
CA GLU A 70 3.95 0.48 -19.47
C GLU A 70 2.82 -0.31 -18.80
N ARG A 71 2.02 -0.96 -19.64
CA ARG A 71 0.96 -1.88 -19.19
C ARG A 71 1.58 -3.09 -18.48
N ILE A 72 1.06 -3.43 -17.31
CA ILE A 72 1.49 -4.61 -16.56
C ILE A 72 0.90 -5.85 -17.23
N PHE A 73 1.76 -6.73 -17.75
CA PHE A 73 1.36 -7.93 -18.52
C PHE A 73 0.40 -7.65 -19.70
N GLY A 74 0.49 -6.47 -20.31
CA GLY A 74 -0.40 -6.05 -21.40
C GLY A 74 -1.81 -5.59 -20.96
N ILE A 75 -2.13 -5.69 -19.66
CA ILE A 75 -3.41 -5.29 -19.08
C ILE A 75 -3.48 -3.75 -19.00
N PRO A 76 -4.61 -3.12 -19.37
CA PRO A 76 -4.81 -1.69 -19.16
C PRO A 76 -4.42 -1.26 -17.74
N THR A 77 -3.50 -0.30 -17.64
CA THR A 77 -2.90 0.12 -16.36
C THR A 77 -3.06 1.63 -16.19
N GLY A 78 -3.60 2.04 -15.06
CA GLY A 78 -3.77 3.43 -14.67
C GLY A 78 -3.06 3.76 -13.36
N ARG A 79 -2.86 5.05 -13.09
CA ARG A 79 -2.29 5.51 -11.81
C ARG A 79 -3.33 6.27 -11.01
N ALA A 80 -3.39 6.00 -9.72
CA ALA A 80 -4.17 6.78 -8.77
C ALA A 80 -3.24 7.60 -7.87
N GLU A 81 -3.63 8.83 -7.58
CA GLU A 81 -2.93 9.68 -6.62
C GLU A 81 -2.91 9.05 -5.22
N GLU A 82 -1.76 9.10 -4.55
CA GLU A 82 -1.54 8.39 -3.29
C GLU A 82 -2.46 8.90 -2.18
N PHE A 83 -2.55 10.23 -2.00
CA PHE A 83 -3.42 10.81 -0.97
C PHE A 83 -4.90 10.56 -1.27
N TYR A 84 -5.29 10.58 -2.55
CA TYR A 84 -6.65 10.23 -2.94
C TYR A 84 -6.97 8.78 -2.58
N SER A 85 -6.04 7.86 -2.88
CA SER A 85 -6.17 6.44 -2.57
C SER A 85 -6.25 6.18 -1.06
N ILE A 86 -5.43 6.89 -0.25
CA ILE A 86 -5.48 6.82 1.22
C ILE A 86 -6.84 7.31 1.74
N GLY A 87 -7.30 8.47 1.28
CA GLY A 87 -8.56 9.05 1.72
C GLY A 87 -9.76 8.17 1.39
N MET A 88 -9.90 7.81 0.11
CA MET A 88 -11.02 7.00 -0.36
C MET A 88 -11.00 5.59 0.22
N GLY A 89 -9.82 4.96 0.31
CA GLY A 89 -9.67 3.65 0.95
C GLY A 89 -10.04 3.70 2.44
N GLY A 90 -9.65 4.77 3.15
CA GLY A 90 -10.04 4.99 4.53
C GLY A 90 -11.54 5.13 4.73
N LEU A 91 -12.22 5.95 3.91
CA LEU A 91 -13.68 6.08 3.96
C LEU A 91 -14.39 4.76 3.62
N PHE A 92 -13.93 4.06 2.57
CA PHE A 92 -14.50 2.78 2.15
C PHE A 92 -14.42 1.73 3.27
N LEU A 93 -13.25 1.56 3.90
CA LEU A 93 -13.05 0.54 4.93
C LEU A 93 -13.75 0.87 6.25
N SER A 94 -13.89 2.17 6.57
CA SER A 94 -14.51 2.61 7.83
C SER A 94 -16.03 2.76 7.75
N GLY A 95 -16.59 2.90 6.53
CA GLY A 95 -18.02 3.12 6.33
C GLY A 95 -18.51 4.51 6.73
N ILE A 96 -17.61 5.45 7.06
CA ILE A 96 -17.95 6.84 7.38
C ILE A 96 -17.72 7.75 6.16
N GLN A 97 -18.47 8.84 6.10
CA GLN A 97 -18.44 9.76 4.95
C GLN A 97 -17.38 10.86 5.07
N ASN A 98 -16.94 11.18 6.29
CA ASN A 98 -15.99 12.25 6.55
C ASN A 98 -15.00 11.81 7.62
N ALA A 99 -13.70 11.86 7.30
CA ALA A 99 -12.64 11.40 8.19
C ALA A 99 -11.34 12.17 7.97
N VAL A 100 -10.51 12.22 9.01
CA VAL A 100 -9.07 12.41 8.84
C VAL A 100 -8.43 11.03 8.85
N VAL A 101 -7.92 10.61 7.71
CA VAL A 101 -7.19 9.35 7.54
C VAL A 101 -5.71 9.61 7.83
N VAL A 102 -5.16 8.85 8.77
CA VAL A 102 -3.75 8.93 9.16
C VAL A 102 -3.03 7.71 8.61
N SER A 103 -2.21 7.89 7.58
CA SER A 103 -1.43 6.81 6.97
C SER A 103 -0.05 6.74 7.60
N MET A 104 0.20 5.71 8.40
CA MET A 104 1.46 5.48 9.13
C MET A 104 2.33 4.45 8.39
N GLY A 105 3.15 4.93 7.46
CA GLY A 105 4.12 4.13 6.70
C GLY A 105 5.55 4.41 7.15
N THR A 106 6.46 4.60 6.18
CA THR A 106 7.84 5.04 6.46
C THR A 106 7.85 6.37 7.22
N GLY A 107 7.06 7.33 6.76
CA GLY A 107 6.62 8.51 7.50
C GLY A 107 5.11 8.46 7.78
N THR A 108 4.54 9.57 8.25
CA THR A 108 3.11 9.67 8.54
C THR A 108 2.46 10.78 7.72
N ALA A 109 1.35 10.49 7.05
CA ALA A 109 0.57 11.46 6.28
C ALA A 109 -0.84 11.63 6.87
N PHE A 110 -1.34 12.87 6.88
CA PHE A 110 -2.67 13.23 7.33
C PHE A 110 -3.50 13.69 6.13
N VAL A 111 -4.62 13.02 5.89
CA VAL A 111 -5.48 13.26 4.74
C VAL A 111 -6.91 13.49 5.22
N LYS A 112 -7.48 14.66 4.90
CA LYS A 112 -8.92 14.90 5.08
C LYS A 112 -9.65 14.29 3.89
N ALA A 113 -10.60 13.41 4.16
CA ALA A 113 -11.46 12.80 3.15
C ALA A 113 -12.92 13.10 3.50
N GLU A 114 -13.65 13.70 2.55
CA GLU A 114 -15.05 14.10 2.70
C GLU A 114 -15.81 13.71 1.42
N HIS A 115 -16.60 12.65 1.51
CA HIS A 115 -17.27 12.01 0.38
C HIS A 115 -16.29 11.59 -0.71
N ILE A 116 -16.17 12.39 -1.79
CA ILE A 116 -15.25 12.17 -2.91
C ILE A 116 -14.07 13.15 -2.90
N ASN A 117 -14.06 14.11 -1.99
CA ASN A 117 -13.03 15.14 -1.90
C ASN A 117 -11.94 14.71 -0.94
N VAL A 118 -10.69 14.83 -1.39
CA VAL A 118 -9.51 14.47 -0.61
C VAL A 118 -8.56 15.66 -0.58
N THR A 119 -8.16 16.08 0.61
CA THR A 119 -7.19 17.17 0.83
C THR A 119 -6.05 16.69 1.73
N HIS A 120 -4.81 16.82 1.25
CA HIS A 120 -3.62 16.55 2.07
C HIS A 120 -3.43 17.67 3.10
N LEU A 121 -3.49 17.32 4.39
CA LEU A 121 -3.34 18.27 5.48
C LEU A 121 -1.86 18.48 5.86
N GLY A 122 -0.99 17.57 5.45
CA GLY A 122 0.44 17.57 5.78
C GLY A 122 0.89 16.21 6.28
N GLY A 123 2.12 16.17 6.78
CA GLY A 123 2.74 14.93 7.24
C GLY A 123 3.96 15.19 8.13
N THR A 124 4.48 14.11 8.69
CA THR A 124 5.72 14.10 9.47
C THR A 124 6.64 12.99 8.97
N GLY A 125 7.95 13.24 9.03
CA GLY A 125 8.97 12.22 8.80
C GLY A 125 9.02 11.15 9.90
N VAL A 126 8.26 11.32 10.99
CA VAL A 126 8.14 10.35 12.07
C VAL A 126 7.14 9.26 11.70
N GLY A 127 7.62 8.03 11.53
CA GLY A 127 6.80 6.87 11.22
C GLY A 127 7.53 5.56 11.53
N GLY A 128 7.11 4.48 10.87
CA GLY A 128 7.75 3.17 11.02
C GLY A 128 9.21 3.15 10.58
N GLY A 129 9.60 4.02 9.63
CA GLY A 129 10.98 4.17 9.19
C GLY A 129 11.87 4.76 10.29
N THR A 130 11.38 5.77 11.01
CA THR A 130 12.07 6.34 12.18
C THR A 130 12.25 5.30 13.27
N LEU A 131 11.18 4.54 13.56
CA LEU A 131 11.17 3.53 14.59
C LEU A 131 12.23 2.44 14.31
N LEU A 132 12.21 1.86 13.11
CA LEU A 132 13.17 0.84 12.71
C LEU A 132 14.60 1.39 12.56
N GLY A 133 14.75 2.62 12.06
CA GLY A 133 16.05 3.27 11.91
C GLY A 133 16.74 3.49 13.27
N LEU A 134 16.03 4.07 14.23
CA LEU A 134 16.56 4.26 15.59
C LEU A 134 16.80 2.93 16.30
N SER A 135 15.87 1.98 16.18
CA SER A 135 16.04 0.63 16.75
C SER A 135 17.29 -0.06 16.20
N SER A 136 17.57 0.07 14.91
CA SER A 136 18.78 -0.51 14.31
C SER A 136 20.06 0.16 14.81
N LEU A 137 20.04 1.47 15.09
CA LEU A 137 21.21 2.20 15.55
C LEU A 137 21.47 2.00 17.05
N MET A 138 20.42 1.98 17.86
CA MET A 138 20.51 1.95 19.32
C MET A 138 20.53 0.54 19.89
N LEU A 139 19.78 -0.39 19.27
CA LEU A 139 19.50 -1.73 19.82
C LEU A 139 20.00 -2.85 18.89
N ASN A 140 20.53 -2.50 17.71
CA ASN A 140 20.87 -3.44 16.63
C ASN A 140 19.70 -4.36 16.22
N ILE A 141 18.47 -3.88 16.38
CA ILE A 141 17.25 -4.60 15.98
C ILE A 141 16.74 -4.05 14.65
N ARG A 142 16.44 -4.95 13.72
CA ARG A 142 16.06 -4.59 12.33
C ARG A 142 14.71 -5.13 11.90
N LYS A 143 14.05 -5.92 12.76
CA LYS A 143 12.72 -6.46 12.50
C LYS A 143 11.72 -5.79 13.42
N PHE A 144 10.55 -5.49 12.86
CA PHE A 144 9.48 -4.82 13.60
C PHE A 144 8.93 -5.71 14.71
N ASP A 145 8.80 -7.02 14.46
CA ASP A 145 8.28 -7.97 15.44
C ASP A 145 9.18 -8.07 16.68
N ASP A 146 10.50 -8.15 16.48
CA ASP A 146 11.48 -8.16 17.57
C ASP A 146 11.38 -6.88 18.42
N LEU A 147 11.14 -5.74 17.79
CA LEU A 147 10.98 -4.46 18.47
C LEU A 147 9.68 -4.40 19.28
N ILE A 148 8.56 -4.92 18.75
CA ILE A 148 7.30 -5.03 19.48
C ILE A 148 7.49 -5.91 20.72
N GLU A 149 8.16 -7.05 20.59
CA GLU A 149 8.40 -7.94 21.74
C GLU A 149 9.22 -7.26 22.83
N MET A 150 10.27 -6.52 22.47
CA MET A 150 11.05 -5.77 23.47
C MET A 150 10.22 -4.67 24.15
N ALA A 151 9.38 -3.95 23.40
CA ALA A 151 8.56 -2.88 23.94
C ALA A 151 7.54 -3.35 24.99
N LYS A 152 7.19 -4.64 25.01
CA LYS A 152 6.36 -5.23 26.07
C LYS A 152 7.06 -5.28 27.43
N GLY A 153 8.40 -5.28 27.43
CA GLY A 153 9.23 -5.38 28.64
C GLY A 153 9.52 -4.06 29.35
N GLY A 154 9.34 -2.91 28.68
CA GLY A 154 9.71 -1.58 29.19
C GLY A 154 11.16 -1.21 28.90
#